data_AF-A0A2V7B9L6-F1
#
_entry.id   AF-A0A2V7B9L6-F1
#
_cell.length_a   1.000
_cell.length_b   1.000
_cell.length_c   1.000
_cell.angle_alpha   90.00
_cell.angle_beta   90.00
_cell.angle_gamma   90.00
#
_symmetry.space_group_name_H-M   'P 1'
#
loop_
_entity.id
_entity.type
_entity.pdbx_description
1 polymer ?
#
loop_
_entity_poly.entity_id
_entity_poly.type
_entity_poly.pdbx_seq_one_letter_code
_entity_poly.pdbx_strand_id
1 'polypeptide(L)'
;MVTSKTDIQGADKIRGSGVIVLKNFDGTNATSADATLTLTSADGTTATFRTSVPNPQVVSAEEVMCEVLDANPTTSGGQTIFQAFGFPTPTGPIDTVLKLCLITRILSSGKEQIVCQSISGLDFSPIPNTPDWSGTIPDLTIYRLR
;
A
#
# COMPACT_ATOMS: atom_id res chain seq x y z
N MET A 1 20.30 -1.47 -1.04
CA MET A 1 20.69 -2.50 -2.05
C MET A 1 19.41 -2.87 -2.80
N VAL A 2 19.33 -2.56 -4.10
CA VAL A 2 18.17 -2.92 -4.95
C VAL A 2 18.27 -4.40 -5.26
N THR A 3 17.42 -5.21 -4.65
CA THR A 3 17.32 -6.63 -4.97
C THR A 3 16.35 -6.76 -6.14
N SER A 4 16.88 -6.78 -7.36
CA SER A 4 16.09 -7.09 -8.56
C SER A 4 15.55 -8.52 -8.45
N LYS A 5 14.30 -8.68 -8.04
CA LYS A 5 13.59 -9.95 -8.16
C LYS A 5 12.61 -9.82 -9.30
N THR A 6 12.81 -10.71 -10.27
CA THR A 6 11.94 -11.14 -11.37
C THR A 6 10.45 -10.97 -11.04
N ASP A 7 9.63 -10.73 -12.07
CA ASP A 7 8.18 -10.99 -12.02
C ASP A 7 7.89 -12.16 -11.08
N ILE A 8 7.07 -11.93 -10.05
CA ILE A 8 6.65 -13.02 -9.17
C ILE A 8 5.64 -13.83 -9.97
N GLN A 9 6.15 -14.73 -10.82
CA GLN A 9 5.33 -15.55 -11.69
C GLN A 9 4.29 -16.30 -10.85
N GLY A 10 3.02 -16.12 -11.19
CA GLY A 10 1.89 -16.74 -10.49
C GLY A 10 1.32 -15.95 -9.30
N ALA A 11 1.81 -14.75 -9.00
CA ALA A 11 1.20 -13.85 -8.00
C ALA A 11 -0.01 -13.10 -8.58
N ASP A 12 -1.06 -12.92 -7.78
CA ASP A 12 -2.16 -12.03 -8.15
C ASP A 12 -1.73 -10.58 -7.96
N LYS A 13 -2.15 -9.70 -8.87
CA LYS A 13 -1.75 -8.31 -8.91
C LYS A 13 -2.94 -7.38 -8.74
N ILE A 14 -2.80 -6.43 -7.83
CA ILE A 14 -3.80 -5.40 -7.53
C ILE A 14 -3.14 -4.04 -7.73
N ARG A 15 -3.76 -3.15 -8.49
CA ARG A 15 -3.27 -1.78 -8.74
C ARG A 15 -4.16 -0.77 -8.02
N GLY A 16 -3.67 0.41 -7.69
CA GLY A 16 -4.49 1.36 -6.95
C GLY A 16 -3.80 2.66 -6.59
N SER A 17 -4.36 3.32 -5.60
CA SER A 17 -3.80 4.52 -4.98
C SER A 17 -4.10 4.53 -3.48
N GLY A 18 -3.32 5.29 -2.73
CA GLY A 18 -3.50 5.45 -1.29
C GLY A 18 -3.41 6.91 -0.87
N VAL A 19 -4.14 7.27 0.18
CA VAL A 19 -3.96 8.52 0.94
C VAL A 19 -3.66 8.13 2.37
N ILE A 20 -2.58 8.68 2.91
CA ILE A 20 -2.14 8.47 4.30
C ILE A 20 -2.20 9.82 5.00
N VAL A 21 -2.77 9.86 6.21
CA VAL A 21 -2.81 11.02 7.09
C VAL A 21 -2.12 10.65 8.40
N LEU A 22 -0.98 11.28 8.65
CA LEU A 22 -0.25 11.18 9.91
C LEU A 22 -0.79 12.22 10.89
N LYS A 23 -1.33 11.76 12.03
CA LYS A 23 -1.93 12.59 13.08
C LYS A 23 -0.88 13.07 14.07
N ASN A 24 -0.90 14.36 14.39
CA ASN A 24 0.05 15.01 15.29
C ASN A 24 1.50 14.74 14.86
N PHE A 25 1.81 14.90 13.57
CA PHE A 25 3.12 14.62 13.02
C PHE A 25 4.11 15.75 13.31
N ASP A 26 5.24 15.44 13.93
CA ASP A 26 6.28 16.42 14.29
C ASP A 26 7.48 16.48 13.33
N GLY A 27 7.42 15.70 12.23
CA GLY A 27 8.53 15.53 11.29
C GLY A 27 9.23 14.17 11.42
N THR A 28 9.07 13.49 12.54
CA THR A 28 9.68 12.17 12.80
C THR A 28 8.74 11.18 13.49
N ASN A 29 7.77 11.66 14.26
CA ASN A 29 6.81 10.85 14.99
C ASN A 29 5.38 11.24 14.62
N ALA A 30 4.48 10.26 14.62
CA ALA A 30 3.04 10.48 14.54
C ALA A 30 2.33 9.65 15.61
N THR A 31 1.20 10.15 16.09
CA THR A 31 0.36 9.42 17.06
C THR A 31 -0.50 8.34 16.41
N SER A 32 -0.89 8.55 15.14
CA SER A 32 -1.53 7.54 14.31
C SER A 32 -1.32 7.82 12.83
N ALA A 33 -1.49 6.79 12.00
CA ALA A 33 -1.65 6.88 10.55
C ALA A 33 -3.03 6.38 10.15
N ASP A 34 -3.87 7.27 9.63
CA ASP A 34 -5.12 6.90 8.97
C ASP A 34 -4.86 6.72 7.47
N ALA A 35 -5.31 5.61 6.90
CA ALA A 35 -5.13 5.33 5.48
C ALA A 35 -6.45 5.06 4.78
N THR A 36 -6.59 5.58 3.56
CA THR A 36 -7.62 5.19 2.60
C THR A 36 -6.94 4.64 1.36
N LEU A 37 -7.25 3.40 1.00
CA LEU A 37 -6.70 2.70 -0.17
C LEU A 37 -7.80 2.46 -1.18
N THR A 38 -7.58 2.79 -2.44
CA THR A 38 -8.48 2.39 -3.53
C THR A 38 -7.73 1.44 -4.44
N LEU A 39 -8.20 0.20 -4.50
CA LEU A 39 -7.52 -0.92 -5.14
C LEU A 39 -8.40 -1.54 -6.22
N THR A 40 -7.79 -2.00 -7.30
CA THR A 40 -8.43 -2.56 -8.49
C THR A 40 -7.67 -3.80 -8.98
N SER A 41 -8.35 -4.92 -9.14
CA SER A 41 -7.81 -6.16 -9.71
C SER A 41 -7.82 -6.15 -11.24
N ALA A 42 -7.13 -7.12 -11.85
CA ALA A 42 -7.01 -7.22 -13.31
C ALA A 42 -8.35 -7.43 -14.06
N ASP A 43 -9.35 -8.00 -13.39
CA ASP A 43 -10.71 -8.19 -13.92
C ASP A 43 -11.60 -6.94 -13.81
N GLY A 44 -11.09 -5.86 -13.23
CA GLY A 44 -11.79 -4.58 -13.09
C GLY A 44 -12.58 -4.43 -11.79
N THR A 45 -12.55 -5.40 -10.87
CA THR A 45 -13.15 -5.22 -9.53
C THR A 45 -12.40 -4.12 -8.79
N THR A 46 -13.11 -3.13 -8.25
CA THR A 46 -12.55 -2.02 -7.47
C THR A 46 -13.13 -2.01 -6.06
N ALA A 47 -12.28 -1.80 -5.05
CA ALA A 47 -12.69 -1.68 -3.66
C ALA A 47 -11.89 -0.59 -2.93
N THR A 48 -12.56 0.09 -2.00
CA THR A 48 -11.93 1.10 -1.14
C THR A 48 -11.84 0.58 0.28
N PHE A 49 -10.64 0.61 0.84
CA PHE A 49 -10.30 0.12 2.17
C PHE A 49 -9.86 1.26 3.07
N ARG A 50 -10.09 1.12 4.37
CA ARG A 50 -9.65 2.05 5.39
C ARG A 50 -9.05 1.31 6.57
N THR A 51 -8.09 1.95 7.21
CA THR A 51 -7.53 1.49 8.50
C THR A 51 -6.89 2.65 9.24
N SER A 52 -6.58 2.41 10.52
CA SER A 52 -5.82 3.30 11.39
C SER A 52 -4.74 2.48 12.10
N VAL A 53 -3.50 2.94 12.03
CA VAL A 53 -2.35 2.37 12.74
C VAL A 53 -1.98 3.29 13.90
N PRO A 54 -1.99 2.84 15.16
CA PRO A 54 -1.51 3.65 16.28
C PRO A 54 0.03 3.67 16.33
N ASN A 55 0.62 4.83 16.57
CA ASN A 55 2.07 5.06 16.70
C ASN A 55 2.93 4.41 15.58
N PRO A 56 2.70 4.78 14.31
CA PRO A 56 3.37 4.14 13.19
C PRO A 56 4.88 4.44 13.17
N GLN A 57 5.69 3.52 12.64
CA GLN A 57 7.11 3.79 12.39
C GLN A 57 7.28 4.69 11.16
N VAL A 58 7.43 5.99 11.38
CA VAL A 58 7.61 6.97 10.29
C VAL A 58 9.07 7.07 9.84
N VAL A 59 9.66 5.93 9.46
CA VAL A 59 11.02 5.87 8.87
C VAL A 59 10.97 6.19 7.38
N SER A 60 9.92 5.72 6.70
CA SER A 60 9.67 6.01 5.29
C SER A 60 8.19 5.84 4.96
N ALA A 61 7.80 6.36 3.80
CA ALA A 61 6.51 6.12 3.16
C ALA A 61 6.15 4.63 3.05
N GLU A 62 7.13 3.83 2.65
CA GLU A 62 6.99 2.39 2.43
C GLU A 62 6.72 1.68 3.76
N GLU A 63 7.45 2.05 4.82
CA GLU A 63 7.29 1.48 6.15
C GLU A 63 5.88 1.74 6.70
N VAL A 64 5.42 3.00 6.64
CA VAL A 64 4.06 3.36 7.08
C VAL A 64 3.00 2.60 6.27
N MET A 65 3.21 2.42 4.97
CA MET A 65 2.28 1.70 4.13
C MET A 65 2.29 0.18 4.40
N CYS A 66 3.44 -0.42 4.74
CA CYS A 66 3.52 -1.81 5.18
C CYS A 66 2.72 -2.00 6.47
N GLU A 67 2.90 -1.13 7.47
CA GLU A 67 2.12 -1.19 8.71
C GLU A 67 0.61 -1.03 8.46
N VAL A 68 0.22 -0.16 7.52
CA VAL A 68 -1.18 -0.01 7.08
C VAL A 68 -1.73 -1.31 6.49
N LEU A 69 -0.96 -2.03 5.68
CA LEU A 69 -1.39 -3.31 5.13
C LEU A 69 -1.48 -4.39 6.22
N ASP A 70 -0.54 -4.41 7.16
CA ASP A 70 -0.52 -5.35 8.28
C ASP A 70 -1.66 -5.13 9.27
N ALA A 71 -2.12 -3.88 9.41
CA ALA A 71 -3.34 -3.55 10.14
C ALA A 71 -4.62 -4.05 9.44
N ASN A 72 -4.50 -4.78 8.33
CA ASN A 72 -5.58 -5.47 7.62
C ASN A 72 -6.75 -4.55 7.27
N PRO A 73 -6.57 -3.60 6.33
CA PRO A 73 -7.56 -2.59 6.04
C PRO A 73 -8.83 -3.21 5.47
N THR A 74 -9.98 -2.63 5.81
CA THR A 74 -11.30 -3.17 5.47
C THR A 74 -12.15 -2.18 4.68
N THR A 75 -13.07 -2.71 3.87
CA THR A 75 -14.10 -1.88 3.21
C THR A 75 -15.10 -1.34 4.23
N SER A 76 -15.98 -0.42 3.83
CA SER A 76 -17.09 0.04 4.68
C SER A 76 -18.04 -1.09 5.12
N GLY A 77 -18.06 -2.21 4.39
CA GLY A 77 -18.80 -3.42 4.75
C GLY A 77 -18.02 -4.40 5.63
N GLY A 78 -16.79 -4.05 6.05
CA GLY A 78 -15.94 -4.90 6.90
C GLY A 78 -15.19 -5.99 6.14
N GLN A 79 -15.16 -5.96 4.81
CA GLN A 79 -14.43 -6.97 4.03
C GLN A 79 -12.94 -6.67 4.01
N THR A 80 -12.10 -7.68 4.25
CA THR A 80 -10.66 -7.59 4.03
C THR A 80 -10.33 -7.53 2.53
N ILE A 81 -9.09 -7.17 2.17
CA ILE A 81 -8.60 -7.22 0.79
C ILE A 81 -8.85 -8.61 0.18
N PHE A 82 -8.57 -9.69 0.93
CA PHE A 82 -8.77 -11.05 0.45
C PHE A 82 -10.25 -11.34 0.13
N GLN A 83 -11.16 -10.93 1.00
CA GLN A 83 -12.59 -11.16 0.81
C GLN A 83 -13.14 -10.33 -0.36
N ALA A 84 -12.75 -9.06 -0.44
CA ALA A 84 -13.24 -8.14 -1.47
C ALA A 84 -12.83 -8.56 -2.89
N PHE A 85 -11.68 -9.22 -3.04
CA PHE A 85 -11.18 -9.72 -4.33
C PHE A 85 -11.31 -11.24 -4.49
N GLY A 86 -12.01 -11.93 -3.57
CA GLY A 86 -12.25 -13.38 -3.67
C GLY A 86 -10.98 -14.25 -3.54
N PHE A 87 -9.92 -13.73 -2.92
CA PHE A 87 -8.71 -14.50 -2.63
C PHE A 87 -8.89 -15.40 -1.40
N PRO A 88 -8.18 -16.54 -1.33
CA PRO A 88 -8.10 -17.32 -0.11
C PRO A 88 -7.61 -16.45 1.05
N THR A 89 -8.25 -16.57 2.22
CA THR A 89 -7.76 -15.91 3.43
C THR A 89 -6.40 -16.49 3.80
N PRO A 90 -5.41 -15.67 4.14
CA PRO A 90 -4.09 -16.17 4.47
C PRO A 90 -4.10 -16.94 5.78
N THR A 91 -3.26 -17.98 5.85
CA THR A 91 -3.06 -18.79 7.05
C THR A 91 -1.89 -18.30 7.91
N GLY A 92 -1.14 -17.31 7.43
CA GLY A 92 0.01 -16.70 8.10
C GLY A 92 -0.12 -15.17 8.21
N PRO A 93 0.90 -14.51 8.75
CA PRO A 93 0.96 -13.05 8.86
C PRO A 93 0.78 -12.34 7.51
N ILE A 94 0.11 -11.19 7.48
CA ILE A 94 -0.28 -10.50 6.23
C ILE A 94 0.93 -10.02 5.43
N ASP A 95 1.96 -9.50 6.09
CA ASP A 95 3.28 -9.15 5.54
C ASP A 95 3.98 -10.29 4.77
N THR A 96 3.63 -11.55 5.08
CA THR A 96 4.19 -12.72 4.39
C THR A 96 3.48 -13.05 3.07
N VAL A 97 2.24 -12.57 2.89
CA VAL A 97 1.36 -12.90 1.74
C VAL A 97 1.01 -11.71 0.86
N LEU A 98 1.04 -10.49 1.38
CA LEU A 98 0.91 -9.26 0.59
C LEU A 98 2.26 -8.56 0.55
N LYS A 99 2.77 -8.33 -0.67
CA LYS A 99 3.95 -7.51 -0.90
C LYS A 99 3.58 -6.25 -1.65
N LEU A 100 3.87 -5.12 -1.03
CA LEU A 100 3.82 -3.84 -1.70
C LEU A 100 5.01 -3.74 -2.67
N CYS A 101 4.74 -3.57 -3.96
CA CYS A 101 5.78 -3.31 -4.95
C CYS A 101 5.26 -2.33 -5.98
N LEU A 102 5.88 -1.16 -6.09
CA LEU A 102 5.64 -0.22 -7.18
C LEU A 102 6.20 -0.79 -8.50
N ILE A 103 5.54 -0.52 -9.63
CA ILE A 103 6.07 -0.89 -10.95
C ILE A 103 6.75 0.32 -11.54
N THR A 104 8.06 0.25 -11.73
CA THR A 104 8.82 1.41 -12.19
C THR A 104 9.27 1.29 -13.65
N ARG A 105 8.96 0.18 -14.35
CA ARG A 105 9.31 0.05 -15.78
C ARG A 105 8.44 -0.96 -16.53
N ILE A 106 7.82 -0.53 -17.62
CA ILE A 106 7.33 -1.41 -18.70
C ILE A 106 8.45 -1.53 -19.73
N LEU A 107 8.93 -2.73 -20.02
CA LEU A 107 9.97 -2.97 -21.02
C LEU A 107 9.41 -2.72 -22.41
N SER A 108 10.28 -2.36 -23.36
CA SER A 108 9.93 -2.18 -24.78
C SER A 108 9.35 -3.45 -25.44
N SER A 109 9.47 -4.60 -24.79
CA SER A 109 8.87 -5.88 -25.17
C SER A 109 7.42 -6.06 -24.70
N GLY A 110 6.85 -5.08 -23.98
CA GLY A 110 5.53 -5.17 -23.35
C GLY A 110 5.51 -5.98 -22.05
N LYS A 111 6.66 -6.49 -21.59
CA LYS A 111 6.80 -7.15 -20.28
C LYS A 111 7.01 -6.11 -19.18
N GLU A 112 6.31 -6.23 -18.07
CA GLU A 112 6.49 -5.34 -16.91
C GLU A 112 7.72 -5.82 -16.11
N GLN A 113 8.59 -4.90 -15.69
CA GLN A 113 9.66 -5.18 -14.75
C GLN A 113 9.24 -4.63 -13.38
N ILE A 114 8.97 -5.52 -12.43
CA ILE A 114 8.63 -5.14 -11.06
C ILE A 114 9.91 -4.78 -10.33
N VAL A 115 10.02 -3.54 -9.88
CA VAL A 115 11.08 -3.12 -8.96
C VAL A 115 10.37 -2.57 -7.75
N CYS A 116 10.34 -3.33 -6.64
CA CYS A 116 9.84 -2.82 -5.37
C CYS A 116 10.82 -1.72 -4.93
N GLN A 117 10.54 -0.49 -5.34
CA GLN A 117 11.24 0.70 -4.92
C GLN A 117 10.45 1.33 -3.80
N SER A 118 11.14 2.03 -2.90
CA SER A 118 10.48 2.93 -1.97
C SER A 118 9.57 3.89 -2.73
N ILE A 119 8.47 4.23 -2.09
CA ILE A 119 7.50 5.21 -2.58
C ILE A 119 8.20 6.58 -2.62
N SER A 120 8.96 6.82 -3.69
CA SER A 120 9.61 8.09 -3.93
C SER A 120 8.58 9.06 -4.51
N GLY A 121 8.46 10.24 -3.90
CA GLY A 121 7.48 11.24 -4.33
C GLY A 121 6.18 11.28 -3.53
N LEU A 122 6.15 10.79 -2.29
CA LEU A 122 5.11 11.24 -1.36
C LEU A 122 5.29 12.74 -1.12
N ASP A 123 4.48 13.53 -1.80
CA ASP A 123 4.24 14.90 -1.41
C ASP A 123 3.35 14.86 -0.18
N PHE A 124 3.99 14.88 0.98
CA PHE A 124 3.27 15.04 2.22
C PHE A 124 3.05 16.51 2.59
N SER A 125 3.00 17.42 1.60
CA SER A 125 2.78 18.83 1.89
C SER A 125 1.57 18.99 2.81
N PRO A 126 1.76 19.64 3.98
CA PRO A 126 0.70 19.80 4.94
C PRO A 126 -0.42 20.62 4.30
N ILE A 127 -1.67 20.26 4.61
CA ILE A 127 -2.77 21.19 4.37
C ILE A 127 -2.51 22.38 5.31
N PRO A 128 -2.41 23.62 4.79
CA PRO A 128 -2.11 24.76 5.64
C PRO A 128 -3.09 24.87 6.82
N ASN A 129 -2.54 25.03 8.03
CA ASN A 129 -3.28 25.12 9.30
C ASN A 129 -3.90 23.81 9.83
N THR A 130 -3.43 22.63 9.41
CA THR A 130 -3.78 21.36 10.06
C THR A 130 -2.64 20.85 10.95
N PRO A 131 -2.93 20.26 12.13
CA PRO A 131 -1.94 19.52 12.93
C PRO A 131 -1.55 18.17 12.30
N ASP A 132 -2.20 17.83 11.19
CA ASP A 132 -2.05 16.56 10.49
C ASP A 132 -1.27 16.76 9.19
N TRP A 133 -0.57 15.71 8.79
CA TRP A 133 0.30 15.68 7.64
C TRP A 133 -0.20 14.61 6.67
N SER A 134 -0.61 15.02 5.47
CA SER A 134 -1.26 14.13 4.49
C SER A 134 -0.40 13.90 3.27
N GLY A 135 -0.26 12.65 2.82
CA GLY A 135 0.46 12.30 1.59
C GLY A 135 -0.33 11.32 0.72
N THR A 136 -0.15 11.43 -0.60
CA THR A 136 -0.84 10.58 -1.59
C THR A 136 0.14 9.68 -2.33
N ILE A 137 -0.18 8.39 -2.43
CA ILE A 137 0.56 7.37 -3.19
C ILE A 137 -0.18 7.13 -4.52
N PRO A 138 0.22 7.78 -5.63
CA PRO A 138 -0.29 7.41 -6.94
C PRO A 138 0.30 6.04 -7.37
N ASP A 139 -0.48 5.28 -8.12
CA ASP A 139 -0.04 4.04 -8.80
C ASP A 139 0.55 2.95 -7.89
N LEU A 140 -0.08 2.75 -6.73
CA LEU A 140 0.17 1.62 -5.85
C LEU A 140 0.01 0.29 -6.61
N THR A 141 0.92 -0.65 -6.40
CA THR A 141 0.71 -2.04 -6.85
C THR A 141 1.03 -2.99 -5.69
N ILE A 142 0.12 -3.93 -5.44
CA ILE A 142 0.22 -4.95 -4.39
C ILE A 142 0.23 -6.31 -5.09
N TYR A 143 1.20 -7.14 -4.72
CA TYR A 143 1.29 -8.53 -5.14
C TYR A 143 0.86 -9.45 -4.01
N ARG A 144 -0.05 -10.38 -4.33
CA ARG A 144 -0.38 -11.49 -3.45
C ARG A 144 0.54 -12.66 -3.74
N LEU A 145 1.37 -13.04 -2.78
CA LEU A 145 2.17 -14.26 -2.87
C LEU A 145 1.28 -15.50 -2.64
N ARG A 146 1.69 -16.63 -3.21
CA ARG A 146 1.03 -17.92 -3.02
C ARG A 146 1.83 -18.77 -2.05
#